data_AF-A0A969Z501-F1
#
_entry.id   AF-A0A969Z501-F1
#
_cell.length_a   1.000
_cell.length_b   1.000
_cell.length_c   1.000
_cell.angle_alpha   90.00
_cell.angle_beta   90.00
_cell.angle_gamma   90.00
#
_symmetry.space_group_name_H-M   'P 1'
#
loop_
_entity.id
_entity.type
_entity.pdbx_description
1 polymer ?
#
loop_
_entity_poly.entity_id
_entity_poly.type
_entity_poly.pdbx_seq_one_letter_code
_entity_poly.pdbx_strand_id
1 'polypeptide(L)'
;MEINKKGLESVINQTIKQNQLKKRKNNIYLSDYQVDVLNRYNIDYQKCSNINELLFLIESFLNNNTNDDCDDLEVVSQHLADQKYYYHTNK
;
A
#
# COMPACT_ATOMS: atom_id res chain seq x y z
N MET A 1 -20.94 10.49 -27.09
CA MET A 1 -19.54 10.13 -26.83
C MET A 1 -19.51 8.62 -26.71
N GLU A 2 -19.03 7.89 -27.73
CA GLU A 2 -18.91 6.43 -27.65
C GLU A 2 -17.68 6.08 -26.81
N ILE A 3 -17.88 5.34 -25.71
CA ILE A 3 -16.78 4.82 -24.90
C ILE A 3 -16.12 3.69 -25.70
N ASN A 4 -14.84 3.88 -26.05
CA ASN A 4 -14.04 2.84 -26.70
C ASN A 4 -13.82 1.67 -25.73
N LYS A 5 -14.54 0.56 -25.98
CA LYS A 5 -14.52 -0.64 -25.14
C LYS A 5 -13.10 -1.21 -24.92
N LYS A 6 -12.24 -1.18 -25.95
CA LYS A 6 -10.84 -1.65 -25.83
C LYS A 6 -10.00 -0.75 -24.91
N GLY A 7 -10.26 0.56 -24.95
CA GLY A 7 -9.60 1.52 -24.05
C GLY A 7 -9.99 1.28 -22.59
N LEU A 8 -11.28 1.06 -22.32
CA LEU A 8 -11.79 0.78 -20.98
C LEU A 8 -11.22 -0.52 -20.40
N GLU A 9 -11.23 -1.60 -21.18
CA GLU A 9 -10.65 -2.90 -20.77
C GLU A 9 -9.16 -2.77 -20.39
N SER A 10 -8.40 -1.97 -21.15
CA SER A 10 -6.99 -1.72 -20.84
C SER A 10 -6.80 -1.02 -19.49
N VAL A 11 -7.59 0.03 -19.22
CA VAL A 11 -7.52 0.78 -17.95
C VAL A 11 -7.89 -0.12 -16.77
N ILE A 12 -8.97 -0.90 -16.90
CA ILE A 12 -9.39 -1.85 -15.85
C ILE A 12 -8.26 -2.84 -15.54
N ASN A 13 -7.68 -3.46 -16.57
CA ASN A 13 -6.60 -4.43 -16.39
C ASN A 13 -5.36 -3.81 -15.73
N GLN A 14 -5.03 -2.56 -16.06
CA GLN A 14 -3.94 -1.84 -15.42
C GLN A 14 -4.24 -1.56 -13.94
N THR A 15 -5.44 -1.07 -13.63
CA THR A 15 -5.86 -0.79 -12.25
C THR A 15 -5.85 -2.05 -11.39
N ILE A 16 -6.35 -3.18 -11.91
CA ILE A 16 -6.30 -4.47 -11.22
C ILE A 16 -4.85 -4.86 -10.91
N LYS A 17 -3.96 -4.80 -11.91
CA LYS A 17 -2.54 -5.15 -11.73
C LYS A 17 -1.85 -4.27 -10.70
N GLN A 18 -2.16 -2.98 -10.69
CA GLN A 18 -1.60 -2.00 -9.75
C GLN A 18 -2.03 -2.25 -8.31
N ASN A 19 -3.26 -2.72 -8.10
CA ASN A 19 -3.85 -2.93 -6.78
C ASN A 19 -3.76 -4.39 -6.27
N GLN A 20 -3.37 -5.33 -7.12
CA GLN A 20 -3.17 -6.72 -6.71
C GLN A 20 -2.02 -6.83 -5.70
N LEU A 21 -2.29 -7.48 -4.55
CA LEU A 21 -1.26 -7.74 -3.55
C LEU A 21 -0.23 -8.73 -4.08
N LYS A 22 1.05 -8.39 -3.90
CA LYS A 22 2.17 -9.22 -4.28
C LYS A 22 3.04 -9.45 -3.06
N LYS A 23 3.54 -10.69 -2.92
CA LYS A 23 4.54 -10.99 -1.89
C LYS A 23 5.81 -10.20 -2.23
N ARG A 24 6.25 -9.38 -1.28
CA ARG A 24 7.52 -8.66 -1.34
C ARG A 24 8.53 -9.30 -0.39
N LYS A 25 9.67 -8.63 -0.21
CA LYS A 25 10.71 -9.03 0.74
C LYS A 25 10.11 -9.16 2.15
N ASN A 26 10.70 -10.03 2.97
CA ASN A 26 10.37 -10.17 4.39
C ASN A 26 8.90 -10.57 4.68
N ASN A 27 8.29 -11.30 3.73
CA ASN A 27 6.90 -11.78 3.82
C ASN A 27 5.86 -10.66 4.00
N ILE A 28 6.20 -9.44 3.60
CA ILE A 28 5.28 -8.30 3.53
C ILE A 28 4.56 -8.37 2.18
N TYR A 29 3.24 -8.18 2.18
CA TYR A 29 2.43 -8.20 0.95
C TYR A 29 2.02 -6.76 0.62
N LEU A 30 2.42 -6.27 -0.55
CA LEU A 30 2.13 -4.91 -1.00
C LEU A 30 1.73 -4.92 -2.47
N SER A 31 0.72 -4.13 -2.82
CA SER A 31 0.42 -3.82 -4.21
C SER A 31 1.48 -2.89 -4.82
N ASP A 32 1.48 -2.70 -6.14
CA ASP A 32 2.40 -1.74 -6.76
C ASP A 32 2.04 -0.31 -6.34
N TYR A 33 0.73 0.00 -6.27
CA TYR A 33 0.24 1.27 -5.77
C TYR A 33 0.74 1.60 -4.35
N GLN A 34 0.68 0.63 -3.43
CA GLN A 34 1.17 0.81 -2.06
C GLN A 34 2.68 1.08 -2.02
N VAL A 35 3.46 0.40 -2.87
CA VAL A 35 4.90 0.66 -3.00
C VAL A 35 5.15 2.07 -3.51
N ASP A 36 4.39 2.53 -4.50
CA ASP A 36 4.51 3.88 -5.05
C ASP A 36 4.17 4.95 -4.01
N VAL A 37 3.15 4.74 -3.18
CA VAL A 37 2.83 5.62 -2.03
C VAL A 37 4.02 5.68 -1.08
N LEU A 38 4.51 4.53 -0.59
CA LEU A 38 5.62 4.50 0.35
C LEU A 38 6.88 5.19 -0.19
N ASN A 39 7.17 5.02 -1.48
CA ASN A 39 8.29 5.68 -2.14
C ASN A 39 8.13 7.21 -2.18
N ARG A 40 6.93 7.77 -2.36
CA ARG A 40 6.69 9.23 -2.33
C ARG A 40 7.10 9.84 -0.99
N TYR A 41 6.90 9.09 0.09
CA TYR A 41 7.23 9.50 1.46
C TYR A 41 8.63 9.03 1.91
N ASN A 42 9.44 8.47 1.00
CA ASN A 42 10.77 7.92 1.28
C ASN A 42 10.77 6.81 2.36
N ILE A 43 9.68 6.05 2.47
CA ILE A 43 9.56 4.93 3.42
C ILE A 43 10.03 3.64 2.74
N ASP A 44 11.24 3.19 3.08
CA ASP A 44 11.83 1.98 2.51
C ASP A 44 11.37 0.71 3.23
N TYR A 45 10.29 0.10 2.73
CA TYR A 45 9.75 -1.15 3.27
C TYR A 45 10.74 -2.33 3.21
N GLN A 46 11.77 -2.29 2.36
CA GLN A 46 12.71 -3.41 2.21
C GLN A 46 13.68 -3.53 3.40
N LYS A 47 13.79 -2.47 4.20
CA LYS A 47 14.52 -2.45 5.47
C LYS A 47 13.71 -2.99 6.64
N CYS A 48 12.40 -3.21 6.46
CA CYS A 48 11.50 -3.71 7.50
C CYS A 48 11.49 -5.23 7.50
N SER A 49 11.71 -5.88 8.64
CA SER A 49 11.74 -7.34 8.75
C SER A 49 10.35 -7.99 8.73
N ASN A 50 9.29 -7.21 8.94
CA ASN A 50 7.91 -7.65 8.96
C ASN A 50 6.95 -6.45 8.83
N ILE A 51 5.64 -6.73 8.72
CA ILE A 51 4.61 -5.71 8.56
C ILE A 51 4.48 -4.78 9.78
N ASN A 52 4.82 -5.23 10.99
CA ASN A 52 4.74 -4.37 12.19
C ASN A 52 5.79 -3.26 12.15
N GLU A 53 7.01 -3.58 11.73
CA GLU A 53 8.06 -2.57 11.57
C GLU A 53 7.68 -1.53 10.50
N LEU A 54 7.06 -1.98 9.40
CA LEU A 54 6.55 -1.07 8.37
C LEU A 54 5.45 -0.16 8.92
N LEU A 55 4.45 -0.72 9.60
CA LEU A 55 3.38 0.07 10.24
C LEU A 55 3.94 1.11 11.21
N PHE A 56 4.90 0.71 12.06
CA PHE A 56 5.54 1.62 13.00
C PHE A 56 6.28 2.78 12.31
N LEU A 57 6.97 2.52 11.19
CA LEU A 57 7.63 3.56 10.41
C LEU A 57 6.64 4.54 9.78
N ILE A 58 5.53 4.03 9.25
CA ILE A 58 4.47 4.86 8.67
C ILE A 58 3.83 5.73 9.76
N GLU A 59 3.45 5.14 10.89
CA GLU A 59 2.90 5.87 12.05
C GLU A 59 3.87 6.94 12.55
N SER A 60 5.15 6.61 12.66
CA SER A 60 6.19 7.58 13.04
C SER A 60 6.30 8.72 12.04
N PHE A 61 6.19 8.45 10.74
CA PHE A 61 6.20 9.49 9.71
C PHE A 61 4.98 10.40 9.84
N LEU A 62 3.77 9.82 9.89
CA LEU A 62 2.51 10.57 10.01
C LEU A 62 2.47 11.44 11.27
N ASN A 63 2.92 10.90 12.41
CA ASN A 63 2.97 11.64 13.67
C ASN A 63 3.98 12.80 13.67
N ASN A 64 5.03 12.73 12.86
CA ASN A 64 6.00 13.82 12.71
C ASN A 64 5.57 14.86 11.66
N ASN A 65 4.63 14.52 10.77
CA ASN A 65 4.16 15.36 9.67
C ASN A 65 2.65 15.60 9.77
N THR A 66 2.13 15.82 10.99
CA THR A 66 0.68 15.93 11.26
C THR A 66 -0.03 17.10 10.59
N ASN A 67 0.72 18.06 10.05
CA ASN A 67 0.16 19.20 9.32
C ASN A 67 0.22 19.04 7.79
N ASP A 68 0.79 17.92 7.30
CA ASP A 68 0.93 17.64 5.87
C ASP A 68 -0.24 16.77 5.39
N ASP A 69 -0.68 16.99 4.15
CA ASP A 69 -1.67 16.14 3.49
C ASP A 69 -1.01 14.80 3.10
N CYS A 70 -1.29 13.78 3.89
CA CYS A 70 -0.75 12.43 3.77
C CYS A 70 -1.88 11.37 3.66
N ASP A 71 -3.04 11.77 3.14
CA ASP A 71 -4.25 10.93 3.07
C ASP A 71 -4.01 9.57 2.41
N ASP A 72 -3.20 9.53 1.35
CA ASP A 72 -2.87 8.28 0.66
C ASP A 72 -2.01 7.34 1.52
N LEU A 73 -1.09 7.87 2.32
CA LEU A 73 -0.26 7.12 3.26
C LEU A 73 -1.08 6.64 4.46
N GLU A 74 -2.02 7.44 4.95
CA GLU A 74 -2.97 7.01 5.98
C GLU A 74 -3.82 5.83 5.50
N VAL A 75 -4.34 5.90 4.27
CA VAL A 75 -5.07 4.79 3.64
C VAL A 75 -4.19 3.54 3.51
N VAL A 76 -2.92 3.69 3.13
CA VAL A 76 -1.98 2.57 3.09
C VAL A 76 -1.77 1.98 4.48
N SER A 77 -1.57 2.82 5.50
CA SER A 77 -1.42 2.40 6.90
C SER A 77 -2.61 1.56 7.36
N GLN A 78 -3.83 2.07 7.14
CA GLN A 78 -5.06 1.37 7.51
C GLN A 78 -5.18 0.00 6.82
N HIS A 79 -4.95 -0.05 5.51
CA HIS A 79 -4.98 -1.31 4.77
C HIS A 79 -3.96 -2.34 5.29
N LEU A 80 -2.76 -1.88 5.68
CA LEU A 80 -1.74 -2.78 6.25
C LEU A 80 -2.14 -3.30 7.63
N ALA A 81 -2.78 -2.46 8.45
CA ALA A 81 -3.30 -2.87 9.75
C ALA A 81 -4.41 -3.93 9.59
N ASP A 82 -5.33 -3.74 8.65
CA ASP A 82 -6.39 -4.70 8.33
C ASP A 82 -5.81 -6.03 7.82
N GLN A 83 -4.85 -5.98 6.88
CA GLN A 83 -4.15 -7.16 6.39
C GLN A 83 -3.49 -7.96 7.51
N LYS A 84 -2.80 -7.28 8.43
CA LYS A 84 -2.20 -7.89 9.61
C LYS A 84 -3.26 -8.58 10.47
N TYR A 85 -4.40 -7.93 10.72
CA TYR A 85 -5.47 -8.48 11.52
C TYR A 85 -6.02 -9.77 10.92
N TYR A 86 -6.39 -9.76 9.63
CA TYR A 86 -6.92 -10.94 8.94
C TYR A 86 -5.94 -12.11 8.88
N TYR A 87 -4.64 -11.83 8.77
CA TYR A 87 -3.62 -12.87 8.79
C TYR A 87 -3.45 -13.55 10.16
N HIS A 88 -3.73 -12.83 11.25
CA HIS A 88 -3.61 -13.37 12.61
C HIS A 88 -4.90 -14.05 13.11
N THR A 89 -6.07 -13.60 12.68
CA THR A 89 -7.37 -14.14 13.16
C THR A 89 -7.84 -15.38 12.42
N ASN A 90 -7.32 -15.66 11.22
CA ASN A 90 -7.62 -16.89 10.46
C ASN A 90 -6.58 -18.01 10.68
N LYS A 91 -5.90 -18.01 11.83
CA LYS A 91 -4.94 -19.05 12.24
C LYS A 91 -5.51 -19.95 13.33
#